data_AF-A0A0H5E7D5-F1
#
_entry.id   AF-A0A0H5E7D5-F1
#
_cell.length_a   1.000
_cell.length_b   1.000
_cell.length_c   1.000
_cell.angle_alpha   90.00
_cell.angle_beta   90.00
_cell.angle_gamma   90.00
#
_symmetry.space_group_name_H-M   'P 1'
#
loop_
_entity.id
_entity.type
_entity.pdbx_description
1 polymer ?
#
loop_
_entity_poly.entity_id
_entity_poly.type
_entity_poly.pdbx_seq_one_letter_code
_entity_poly.pdbx_strand_id
1 'polypeptide(L)'
;MSCSNKKEMGSCSTSRQTSSCSTQSSDKVIEKPIIHREMTIEEILGSYPSKAQKLAQELTQAGLHCVGCQAATWETLEAGMLGHGMSESSIDALVHRLNKVIQEESDPNSITLTKRAASKYLEILEEDGKQGYGLRLAERMAGCSGFEYALDYSEKAQADDQAFLSQGIEIHVNKKMVPRLIGTEIDYIDGLQGSGFKISNPNVRSSCGCGSSHGY
;
A
#
# COMPACT_ATOMS: atom_id res chain seq x y z
N MET A 1 40.04 -41.74 -24.55
CA MET A 1 39.87 -43.14 -25.02
C MET A 1 39.10 -43.85 -23.92
N SER A 2 37.87 -44.34 -24.06
CA SER A 2 37.20 -44.84 -25.25
C SER A 2 35.70 -44.61 -25.15
N CYS A 3 35.16 -44.14 -26.27
CA CYS A 3 33.76 -44.17 -26.63
C CYS A 3 33.38 -45.63 -26.92
N SER A 4 32.18 -46.08 -26.56
CA SER A 4 31.59 -47.30 -27.12
C SER A 4 30.09 -47.09 -27.30
N ASN A 5 29.73 -47.08 -28.58
CA ASN A 5 28.43 -46.92 -29.19
C ASN A 5 27.75 -48.30 -29.36
N LYS A 6 26.43 -48.37 -29.21
CA LYS A 6 25.51 -49.27 -29.94
C LYS A 6 24.11 -48.65 -29.83
N LYS A 7 23.63 -47.92 -30.84
CA LYS A 7 22.81 -48.36 -32.00
C LYS A 7 21.65 -49.28 -31.62
N GLU A 8 20.44 -48.72 -31.59
CA GLU A 8 19.26 -49.38 -32.17
C GLU A 8 18.44 -48.36 -32.96
N MET A 9 18.01 -48.82 -34.13
CA MET A 9 17.29 -48.11 -35.18
C MET A 9 15.82 -48.47 -35.05
N GLY A 10 14.95 -47.48 -34.93
CA GLY A 10 13.49 -47.64 -34.96
C GLY A 10 12.90 -46.65 -35.95
N SER A 11 12.77 -47.08 -37.20
CA SER A 11 12.10 -46.36 -38.27
C SER A 11 10.58 -46.50 -38.14
N CYS A 12 9.85 -45.40 -38.00
CA CYS A 12 8.43 -45.36 -38.31
C CYS A 12 8.14 -44.08 -39.11
N SER A 13 7.63 -44.28 -40.31
CA SER A 13 7.40 -43.34 -41.40
C SER A 13 6.27 -42.35 -41.11
N THR A 14 6.57 -41.05 -41.17
CA THR A 14 5.61 -39.95 -41.01
C THR A 14 5.30 -39.27 -42.35
N SER A 15 4.03 -39.32 -42.76
CA SER A 15 3.38 -38.46 -43.77
C SER A 15 1.86 -38.66 -43.59
N ARG A 16 0.94 -37.69 -43.54
CA ARG A 16 0.86 -36.27 -43.88
C ARG A 16 -0.25 -35.63 -43.02
N GLN A 17 -0.04 -34.35 -42.69
CA GLN A 17 -0.99 -33.21 -42.64
C GLN A 17 -2.48 -33.47 -42.30
N THR A 18 -3.04 -32.73 -41.34
CA THR A 18 -3.73 -31.44 -41.58
C THR A 18 -4.22 -30.80 -40.27
N SER A 19 -3.83 -29.54 -40.06
CA SER A 19 -4.68 -28.39 -39.72
C SER A 19 -5.76 -28.48 -38.62
N SER A 20 -5.50 -27.84 -37.48
CA SER A 20 -6.41 -26.90 -36.76
C SER A 20 -5.62 -26.28 -35.60
N CYS A 21 -5.14 -25.03 -35.71
CA CYS A 21 -5.86 -23.79 -35.37
C CYS A 21 -6.34 -23.74 -33.91
N SER A 22 -5.64 -22.91 -33.13
CA SER A 22 -6.08 -22.23 -31.90
C SER A 22 -6.29 -23.12 -30.68
N THR A 23 -5.75 -22.83 -29.50
CA THR A 23 -5.63 -21.49 -28.91
C THR A 23 -4.52 -21.55 -27.87
N GLN A 24 -3.53 -20.68 -28.01
CA GLN A 24 -2.69 -20.29 -26.89
C GLN A 24 -3.64 -19.66 -25.87
N SER A 25 -3.78 -20.29 -24.71
CA SER A 25 -4.46 -19.66 -23.58
C SER A 25 -3.49 -18.63 -23.03
N SER A 26 -3.51 -17.45 -23.65
CA SER A 26 -2.79 -16.28 -23.19
C SER A 26 -3.28 -15.97 -21.79
N ASP A 27 -2.41 -16.14 -20.80
CA ASP A 27 -2.58 -15.52 -19.49
C ASP A 27 -2.86 -14.03 -19.75
N LYS A 28 -4.10 -13.62 -19.53
CA LYS A 28 -4.46 -12.20 -19.49
C LYS A 28 -3.67 -11.62 -18.34
N VAL A 29 -2.56 -10.97 -18.64
CA VAL A 29 -2.00 -9.93 -17.80
C VAL A 29 -3.12 -8.91 -17.66
N ILE A 30 -3.81 -8.94 -16.51
CA ILE A 30 -4.77 -7.91 -16.16
C ILE A 30 -3.93 -6.68 -15.87
N GLU A 31 -3.68 -5.85 -16.90
CA GLU A 31 -3.19 -4.49 -16.70
C GLU A 31 -4.19 -3.82 -15.76
N LYS A 32 -3.77 -3.57 -14.50
CA LYS A 32 -4.61 -2.88 -13.53
C LYS A 32 -5.02 -1.53 -14.13
N PRO A 33 -6.32 -1.21 -14.18
CA PRO A 33 -6.79 -0.05 -14.94
C PRO A 33 -6.29 1.24 -14.31
N ILE A 34 -5.60 2.06 -15.12
CA ILE A 34 -5.20 3.43 -14.77
C ILE A 34 -6.44 4.23 -14.35
N ILE A 35 -6.34 4.98 -13.26
CA ILE A 35 -7.45 5.83 -12.80
C ILE A 35 -7.72 6.89 -13.86
N HIS A 36 -8.98 7.05 -14.28
CA HIS A 36 -9.40 8.05 -15.27
C HIS A 36 -10.60 8.84 -14.75
N ARG A 37 -10.89 9.97 -15.40
CA ARG A 37 -11.81 11.01 -14.93
C ARG A 37 -13.29 10.57 -14.93
N GLU A 38 -13.62 9.55 -15.71
CA GLU A 38 -14.95 8.95 -15.83
C GLU A 38 -15.21 7.89 -14.75
N MET A 39 -14.21 7.50 -13.96
CA MET A 39 -14.42 6.59 -12.84
C MET A 39 -15.16 7.28 -11.70
N THR A 40 -16.02 6.53 -11.02
CA THR A 40 -16.63 6.94 -9.75
C THR A 40 -15.64 6.81 -8.60
N ILE A 41 -15.87 7.55 -7.51
CA ILE A 41 -15.05 7.44 -6.29
C ILE A 41 -15.11 6.00 -5.72
N GLU A 42 -16.28 5.35 -5.80
CA GLU A 42 -16.47 3.97 -5.35
C GLU A 42 -15.61 2.99 -6.17
N GLU A 43 -15.60 3.11 -7.50
CA GLU A 43 -14.76 2.27 -8.37
C GLU A 43 -13.28 2.49 -8.09
N ILE A 44 -12.85 3.73 -7.87
CA ILE A 44 -11.44 4.06 -7.55
C ILE A 44 -11.03 3.43 -6.22
N LEU A 45 -11.78 3.65 -5.14
CA LEU A 45 -11.43 3.13 -3.82
C LEU A 45 -11.58 1.60 -3.74
N GLY A 46 -12.59 1.05 -4.43
CA GLY A 46 -12.84 -0.40 -4.50
C GLY A 46 -11.83 -1.17 -5.34
N SER A 47 -11.31 -0.57 -6.42
CA SER A 47 -10.27 -1.18 -7.26
C SER A 47 -8.91 -1.25 -6.56
N TYR A 48 -8.70 -0.40 -5.55
CA TYR A 48 -7.42 -0.23 -4.87
C TYR A 48 -7.58 -0.24 -3.34
N PRO A 49 -8.06 -1.34 -2.73
CA PRO A 49 -8.38 -1.39 -1.30
C PRO A 49 -7.14 -1.12 -0.42
N SER A 50 -5.97 -1.62 -0.81
CA SER A 50 -4.71 -1.38 -0.09
C SER A 50 -4.22 0.07 -0.17
N LYS A 51 -4.77 0.87 -1.09
CA LYS A 51 -4.41 2.28 -1.28
C LYS A 51 -5.58 3.22 -1.01
N ALA A 52 -6.73 2.69 -0.60
CA ALA A 52 -7.96 3.44 -0.40
C ALA A 52 -7.77 4.62 0.57
N GLN A 53 -6.98 4.44 1.63
CA GLN A 53 -6.70 5.51 2.59
C GLN A 53 -5.89 6.67 1.96
N LYS A 54 -4.85 6.37 1.19
CA LYS A 54 -4.04 7.39 0.48
C LYS A 54 -4.85 8.07 -0.63
N LEU A 55 -5.62 7.31 -1.39
CA LEU A 55 -6.51 7.82 -2.43
C LEU A 55 -7.58 8.75 -1.85
N ALA A 56 -8.20 8.36 -0.73
CA ALA A 56 -9.17 9.21 -0.02
C ALA A 56 -8.55 10.53 0.48
N GLN A 57 -7.29 10.51 0.92
CA GLN A 57 -6.55 11.73 1.30
C GLN A 57 -6.36 12.66 0.11
N GLU A 58 -5.96 12.15 -1.06
CA GLU A 58 -5.80 12.94 -2.28
C GLU A 58 -7.11 13.55 -2.78
N LEU A 59 -8.21 12.77 -2.72
CA LEU A 59 -9.56 13.25 -3.03
C LEU A 59 -9.97 14.39 -2.08
N THR A 60 -9.76 14.21 -0.77
CA THR A 60 -10.06 15.24 0.24
C THR A 60 -9.24 16.50 0.02
N GLN A 61 -7.95 16.36 -0.31
CA GLN A 61 -7.06 17.49 -0.63
C GLN A 61 -7.50 18.26 -1.89
N ALA A 62 -8.11 17.57 -2.85
CA ALA A 62 -8.70 18.22 -4.01
C ALA A 62 -10.02 18.96 -3.71
N GLY A 63 -10.47 18.98 -2.46
CA GLY A 63 -11.72 19.61 -2.05
C GLY A 63 -12.92 18.67 -2.09
N LEU A 64 -12.73 17.38 -2.40
CA LEU A 64 -13.78 16.35 -2.34
C LEU A 64 -13.91 15.82 -0.91
N HIS A 65 -14.34 16.69 0.00
CA HIS A 65 -14.44 16.42 1.44
C HIS A 65 -15.74 15.67 1.84
N CYS A 66 -16.58 15.28 0.87
CA CYS A 66 -17.88 14.65 1.11
C CYS A 66 -17.82 13.12 1.32
N VAL A 67 -16.71 12.59 1.85
CA VAL A 67 -16.61 11.17 2.25
C VAL A 67 -17.43 10.97 3.54
N GLY A 68 -18.75 10.92 3.40
CA GLY A 68 -19.71 10.81 4.51
C GLY A 68 -21.15 11.26 4.20
N CYS A 69 -21.43 11.87 3.03
CA CYS A 69 -22.74 12.45 2.73
C CYS A 69 -23.63 11.64 1.77
N GLN A 70 -23.28 10.39 1.43
CA GLN A 70 -24.01 9.54 0.45
C GLN A 70 -24.28 10.16 -0.94
N ALA A 71 -23.76 11.37 -1.20
CA ALA A 71 -24.10 12.16 -2.38
C ALA A 71 -23.22 11.86 -3.61
N ALA A 72 -22.02 11.28 -3.42
CA ALA A 72 -21.00 11.19 -4.46
C ALA A 72 -20.60 9.75 -4.84
N THR A 73 -21.40 8.73 -4.53
CA THR A 73 -21.11 7.34 -4.94
C THR A 73 -21.55 7.04 -6.37
N TRP A 74 -22.43 7.87 -6.96
CA TRP A 74 -23.07 7.60 -8.25
C TRP A 74 -22.60 8.52 -9.39
N GLU A 75 -21.73 9.48 -9.09
CA GLU A 75 -21.24 10.48 -10.04
C GLU A 75 -19.75 10.23 -10.36
N THR A 76 -19.34 10.52 -11.60
CA THR A 76 -17.94 10.40 -12.01
C THR A 76 -17.10 11.48 -11.34
N LEU A 77 -15.79 11.24 -11.21
CA LEU A 77 -14.85 12.22 -10.66
C LEU A 77 -14.95 13.56 -11.40
N GLU A 78 -15.02 13.50 -12.73
CA GLU A 78 -15.18 14.67 -13.59
C GLU A 78 -16.50 15.42 -13.34
N ALA A 79 -17.63 14.71 -13.38
CA ALA A 79 -18.95 15.33 -13.25
C ALA A 79 -19.10 16.01 -11.88
N GLY A 80 -18.66 15.35 -10.80
CA GLY A 80 -18.69 15.94 -9.46
C GLY A 80 -17.80 17.17 -9.35
N MET A 81 -16.57 17.14 -9.89
CA MET A 81 -15.66 18.28 -9.83
C MET A 81 -16.13 19.48 -10.67
N LEU A 82 -16.63 19.24 -11.89
CA LEU A 82 -17.21 20.28 -12.74
C LEU A 82 -18.46 20.88 -12.11
N GLY A 83 -19.32 20.07 -11.49
CA GLY A 83 -20.50 20.52 -10.75
C GLY A 83 -20.18 21.48 -9.60
N HIS A 84 -18.96 21.41 -9.06
CA HIS A 84 -18.45 22.30 -8.02
C HIS A 84 -17.56 23.44 -8.55
N GLY A 85 -17.54 23.68 -9.86
CA GLY A 85 -16.84 24.79 -10.49
C GLY A 85 -15.32 24.62 -10.58
N MET A 86 -14.81 23.40 -10.44
CA MET A 86 -13.39 23.10 -10.68
C MET A 86 -13.10 23.08 -12.17
N SER A 87 -11.90 23.51 -12.57
CA SER A 87 -11.50 23.49 -13.98
C SER A 87 -11.02 22.11 -14.41
N GLU A 88 -11.11 21.82 -15.71
CA GLU A 88 -10.52 20.65 -16.38
C GLU A 88 -9.07 20.38 -15.92
N SER A 89 -8.26 21.44 -15.82
CA SER A 89 -6.87 21.34 -15.37
C SER A 89 -6.73 20.85 -13.92
N SER A 90 -7.68 21.17 -13.04
CA SER A 90 -7.70 20.67 -11.66
C SER A 90 -8.05 19.18 -11.61
N ILE A 91 -8.95 18.74 -12.50
CA ILE A 91 -9.35 17.34 -12.66
C ILE A 91 -8.15 16.52 -13.15
N ASP A 92 -7.46 17.00 -14.19
CA ASP A 92 -6.24 16.37 -14.70
C ASP A 92 -5.14 16.28 -13.64
N ALA A 93 -4.94 17.36 -12.89
CA ALA A 93 -3.96 17.37 -11.79
C ALA A 93 -4.30 16.35 -10.71
N LEU A 94 -5.59 16.16 -10.37
CA LEU A 94 -6.02 15.15 -9.41
C LEU A 94 -5.83 13.74 -9.97
N VAL A 95 -6.30 13.46 -11.19
CA VAL A 95 -6.12 12.17 -11.85
C VAL A 95 -4.64 11.79 -11.90
N HIS A 96 -3.76 12.74 -12.18
CA HIS A 96 -2.32 12.51 -12.15
C HIS A 96 -1.82 12.11 -10.75
N ARG A 97 -2.25 12.81 -9.68
CA ARG A 97 -1.89 12.46 -8.30
C ARG A 97 -2.43 11.09 -7.86
N LEU A 98 -3.68 10.77 -8.19
CA LEU A 98 -4.27 9.46 -7.91
C LEU A 98 -3.48 8.34 -8.61
N ASN A 99 -3.11 8.55 -9.87
CA ASN A 99 -2.30 7.59 -10.61
C ASN A 99 -0.89 7.43 -10.05
N LYS A 100 -0.30 8.51 -9.53
CA LYS A 100 0.97 8.43 -8.81
C LYS A 100 0.85 7.52 -7.58
N VAL A 101 -0.22 7.66 -6.79
CA VAL A 101 -0.47 6.81 -5.61
C VAL A 101 -0.58 5.33 -6.00
N ILE A 102 -1.29 4.99 -7.08
CA ILE A 102 -1.41 3.57 -7.49
C ILE A 102 -0.11 2.99 -8.06
N GLN A 103 0.81 3.85 -8.53
CA GLN A 103 2.13 3.44 -9.03
C GLN A 103 3.19 3.36 -7.92
N GLU A 104 2.95 3.93 -6.74
CA GLU A 104 3.87 3.77 -5.60
C GLU A 104 4.00 2.28 -5.21
N GLU A 105 5.22 1.75 -5.21
CA GLU A 105 5.50 0.40 -4.74
C GLU A 105 5.34 0.36 -3.22
N SER A 106 4.21 -0.16 -2.77
CA SER A 106 4.00 -0.57 -1.37
C SER A 106 3.88 -2.09 -1.36
N ASP A 107 4.88 -2.79 -0.83
CA ASP A 107 4.79 -4.24 -0.68
C ASP A 107 3.74 -4.56 0.39
N PRO A 108 2.60 -5.17 0.01
CA PRO A 108 1.50 -5.48 0.93
C PRO A 108 1.88 -6.51 1.99
N ASN A 109 3.06 -7.14 1.85
CA ASN A 109 3.63 -8.08 2.81
C ASN A 109 4.77 -7.46 3.65
N SER A 110 4.92 -6.14 3.62
CA SER A 110 5.98 -5.42 4.35
C SER A 110 5.40 -4.35 5.27
N ILE A 111 6.21 -3.90 6.23
CA ILE A 111 5.94 -2.71 7.03
C ILE A 111 7.06 -1.73 6.73
N THR A 112 6.70 -0.51 6.34
CA THR A 112 7.65 0.46 5.76
C THR A 112 7.66 1.78 6.49
N LEU A 113 8.77 2.49 6.34
CA LEU A 113 8.98 3.87 6.78
C LEU A 113 9.13 4.76 5.54
N THR A 114 8.49 5.92 5.54
CA THR A 114 8.81 6.96 4.55
C THR A 114 10.24 7.46 4.80
N LYS A 115 10.87 8.03 3.77
CA LYS A 115 12.21 8.64 3.90
C LYS A 115 12.25 9.69 5.01
N ARG A 116 11.19 10.50 5.11
CA ARG A 116 11.05 11.56 6.12
C ARG A 116 10.98 10.97 7.54
N ALA A 117 10.16 9.92 7.73
CA ALA A 117 10.08 9.22 9.00
C ALA A 117 11.40 8.57 9.40
N ALA A 118 12.07 7.91 8.45
CA ALA A 118 13.36 7.28 8.70
C ALA A 118 14.43 8.31 9.12
N SER A 119 14.55 9.43 8.39
CA SER A 119 15.48 10.50 8.75
C SER A 119 15.20 11.07 10.13
N LYS A 120 13.93 11.35 10.45
CA LYS A 120 13.56 11.89 11.77
C LYS A 120 13.79 10.87 12.89
N TYR A 121 13.50 9.59 12.64
CA TYR A 121 13.73 8.55 13.62
C TYR A 121 15.23 8.41 13.95
N LEU A 122 16.10 8.44 12.94
CA LEU A 122 17.55 8.42 13.15
C LEU A 122 18.06 9.63 13.94
N GLU A 123 17.53 10.82 13.68
CA GLU A 123 17.82 12.04 14.44
C GLU A 123 17.42 11.87 15.92
N ILE A 124 16.19 11.38 16.18
CA ILE A 124 15.70 11.10 17.53
C ILE A 124 16.60 10.08 18.24
N LEU A 125 17.04 9.02 17.55
CA LEU A 125 17.94 8.02 18.13
C LEU A 125 19.31 8.60 18.50
N GLU A 126 19.83 9.54 17.71
CA GLU A 126 21.09 10.21 17.99
C GLU A 126 20.97 11.11 19.23
N GLU A 127 19.90 11.88 19.34
CA GLU A 127 19.60 12.73 20.51
C GLU A 127 19.42 11.91 21.80
N ASP A 128 18.76 10.76 21.69
CA ASP A 128 18.49 9.86 22.82
C ASP A 128 19.67 8.94 23.19
N GLY A 129 20.78 8.98 22.43
CA GLY A 129 21.94 8.11 22.64
C GLY A 129 21.69 6.63 22.36
N LYS A 130 20.69 6.30 21.54
CA LYS A 130 20.26 4.92 21.21
C LYS A 130 20.64 4.52 19.77
N GLN A 131 21.80 4.95 19.30
CA GLN A 131 22.26 4.65 17.95
C GLN A 131 22.26 3.14 17.70
N GLY A 132 21.70 2.72 16.55
CA GLY A 132 21.60 1.32 16.16
C GLY A 132 20.36 0.57 16.66
N TYR A 133 19.46 1.23 17.42
CA TYR A 133 18.20 0.61 17.81
C TYR A 133 17.22 0.60 16.62
N GLY A 134 16.51 -0.51 16.45
CA GLY A 134 15.37 -0.62 15.56
C GLY A 134 14.10 0.01 16.15
N LEU A 135 13.04 0.05 15.36
CA LEU A 135 11.71 0.55 15.73
C LEU A 135 10.80 -0.62 16.11
N ARG A 136 10.16 -0.56 17.26
CA ARG A 136 9.09 -1.50 17.63
C ARG A 136 7.74 -0.91 17.27
N LEU A 137 6.95 -1.63 16.49
CA LEU A 137 5.55 -1.29 16.21
C LEU A 137 4.63 -2.27 16.94
N ALA A 138 3.72 -1.71 17.74
CA ALA A 138 2.71 -2.47 18.47
C ALA A 138 1.35 -1.77 18.41
N GLU A 139 0.30 -2.50 18.78
CA GLU A 139 -1.02 -1.92 19.03
C GLU A 139 -1.36 -2.06 20.52
N ARG A 140 -2.00 -1.04 21.08
CA ARG A 140 -2.51 -1.03 22.46
C ARG A 140 -3.99 -0.75 22.41
N MET A 141 -4.74 -1.31 23.37
CA MET A 141 -6.16 -1.04 23.50
C MET A 141 -6.35 0.40 24.01
N ALA A 142 -7.12 1.20 23.27
CA ALA A 142 -7.42 2.59 23.60
C ALA A 142 -8.94 2.84 23.60
N GLY A 143 -9.47 3.36 24.72
CA GLY A 143 -10.90 3.62 24.90
C GLY A 143 -11.78 2.36 25.00
N CYS A 144 -13.10 2.51 24.83
CA CYS A 144 -14.07 1.42 25.01
C CYS A 144 -14.02 0.33 23.92
N SER A 145 -13.43 0.61 22.75
CA SER A 145 -13.46 -0.33 21.61
C SER A 145 -12.43 -0.02 20.50
N GLY A 146 -11.37 0.75 20.80
CA GLY A 146 -10.37 1.17 19.81
C GLY A 146 -8.98 0.57 20.05
N PHE A 147 -8.15 0.65 19.02
CA PHE A 147 -6.72 0.39 19.08
C PHE A 147 -5.94 1.68 18.78
N GLU A 148 -4.81 1.84 19.47
CA GLU A 148 -3.83 2.89 19.24
C GLU A 148 -2.48 2.25 18.93
N TYR A 149 -1.74 2.85 18.00
CA TYR A 149 -0.40 2.39 17.67
C TYR A 149 0.60 2.88 18.70
N ALA A 150 1.50 2.00 19.13
CA ALA A 150 2.63 2.32 19.98
C ALA A 150 3.93 2.11 19.21
N LEU A 151 4.72 3.17 19.12
CA LEU A 151 6.09 3.15 18.62
C LEU A 151 7.05 3.18 19.80
N ASP A 152 8.02 2.28 19.81
CA ASP A 152 9.03 2.18 20.87
C ASP A 152 10.41 1.85 20.29
N TYR A 153 11.46 2.03 21.06
CA TYR A 153 12.81 1.63 20.66
C TYR A 153 13.01 0.13 20.84
N SER A 154 13.80 -0.50 19.97
CA SER A 154 14.11 -1.92 20.08
C SER A 154 15.58 -2.20 19.75
N GLU A 155 16.37 -2.60 20.74
CA GLU A 155 17.78 -2.93 20.52
C GLU A 155 17.94 -4.18 19.63
N LYS A 156 17.11 -5.20 19.84
CA LYS A 156 17.10 -6.45 19.05
C LYS A 156 15.69 -6.99 18.90
N ALA A 157 15.46 -7.77 17.85
CA ALA A 157 14.22 -8.54 17.70
C ALA A 157 14.11 -9.60 18.80
N GLN A 158 12.92 -9.76 19.38
CA GLN A 158 12.63 -10.84 20.31
C GLN A 158 12.29 -12.15 19.55
N ALA A 159 12.31 -13.30 20.24
CA ALA A 159 12.03 -14.60 19.62
C ALA A 159 10.64 -14.68 18.95
N ASP A 160 9.67 -13.97 19.52
CA ASP A 160 8.29 -13.88 19.03
C ASP A 160 8.05 -12.70 18.09
N ASP A 161 9.10 -11.95 17.73
CA ASP A 161 9.01 -10.86 16.77
C ASP A 161 9.30 -11.34 15.34
N GLN A 162 8.62 -10.71 14.40
CA GLN A 162 8.99 -10.66 13.00
C GLN A 162 9.74 -9.34 12.77
N ALA A 163 10.92 -9.43 12.16
CA ALA A 163 11.69 -8.27 11.74
C ALA A 163 11.38 -7.92 10.28
N PHE A 164 11.25 -6.64 9.99
CA PHE A 164 11.16 -6.05 8.65
C PHE A 164 12.30 -5.03 8.49
N LEU A 165 12.87 -4.91 7.30
CA LEU A 165 13.93 -3.93 7.03
C LEU A 165 13.37 -2.85 6.11
N SER A 166 13.42 -1.59 6.55
CA SER A 166 12.96 -0.45 5.75
C SER A 166 13.87 0.75 5.96
N GLN A 167 14.33 1.37 4.86
CA GLN A 167 15.22 2.54 4.89
C GLN A 167 16.48 2.34 5.77
N GLY A 168 16.98 1.10 5.89
CA GLY A 168 18.13 0.76 6.73
C GLY A 168 17.82 0.64 8.23
N ILE A 169 16.55 0.71 8.63
CA ILE A 169 16.09 0.57 10.02
C ILE A 169 15.34 -0.76 10.14
N GLU A 170 15.66 -1.53 11.18
CA GLU A 170 14.89 -2.75 11.52
C GLU A 170 13.60 -2.36 12.24
N ILE A 171 12.48 -2.91 11.79
CA ILE A 171 11.16 -2.75 12.40
C ILE A 171 10.76 -4.09 13.01
N HIS A 172 10.52 -4.12 14.31
CA HIS A 172 10.14 -5.32 15.05
C HIS A 172 8.66 -5.30 15.40
N VAL A 173 7.96 -6.37 15.04
CA VAL A 173 6.53 -6.53 15.29
C VAL A 173 6.27 -7.93 15.85
N ASN A 174 5.44 -8.03 16.89
CA ASN A 174 5.07 -9.34 17.41
C ASN A 174 4.35 -10.16 16.32
N LYS A 175 4.76 -11.42 16.11
CA LYS A 175 4.19 -12.33 15.08
C LYS A 175 2.68 -12.44 15.13
N LYS A 176 2.06 -12.34 16.33
CA LYS A 176 0.59 -12.39 16.49
C LYS A 176 -0.12 -11.17 15.92
N MET A 177 0.56 -10.03 15.85
CA MET A 177 0.01 -8.76 15.33
C MET A 177 0.33 -8.52 13.86
N VAL A 178 1.32 -9.24 13.29
CA VAL A 178 1.73 -9.10 11.89
C VAL A 178 0.55 -9.11 10.91
N PRO A 179 -0.42 -10.04 10.97
CA PRO A 179 -1.53 -10.05 10.02
C PRO A 179 -2.41 -8.79 10.04
N ARG A 180 -2.40 -8.04 11.15
CA ARG A 180 -3.15 -6.78 11.30
C ARG A 180 -2.34 -5.57 10.83
N LEU A 181 -1.02 -5.63 11.01
CA LEU A 181 -0.09 -4.53 10.77
C LEU A 181 0.58 -4.61 9.39
N ILE A 182 0.42 -5.70 8.64
CA ILE A 182 1.06 -5.88 7.35
C ILE A 182 0.58 -4.84 6.32
N GLY A 183 1.49 -4.31 5.52
CA GLY A 183 1.20 -3.21 4.59
C GLY A 183 1.15 -1.83 5.24
N THR A 184 1.43 -1.72 6.55
CA THR A 184 1.48 -0.44 7.26
C THR A 184 2.66 0.40 6.77
N GLU A 185 2.38 1.67 6.50
CA GLU A 185 3.38 2.70 6.23
C GLU A 185 3.43 3.70 7.39
N ILE A 186 4.65 3.98 7.86
CA ILE A 186 4.92 4.94 8.94
C ILE A 186 5.55 6.18 8.31
N ASP A 187 4.86 7.31 8.40
CA ASP A 187 5.34 8.64 8.02
C ASP A 187 5.59 9.51 9.26
N TYR A 188 6.25 10.65 9.08
CA TYR A 188 6.44 11.66 10.14
C TYR A 188 5.99 13.00 9.62
N ILE A 189 4.94 13.60 10.18
CA ILE A 189 4.49 14.93 9.79
C ILE A 189 5.19 15.96 10.67
N ASP A 190 5.77 16.97 10.03
CA ASP A 190 6.26 18.17 10.70
C ASP A 190 5.39 19.36 10.27
N GLY A 191 4.82 20.07 11.22
CA GLY A 191 3.84 21.13 10.94
C GLY A 191 3.54 22.02 12.14
N LEU A 192 3.04 23.22 11.86
CA LEU A 192 2.73 24.24 12.87
C LEU A 192 1.69 23.79 13.91
N GLN A 193 0.79 22.87 13.49
CA GLN A 193 -0.28 22.33 14.32
C GLN A 193 0.18 21.13 15.18
N GLY A 194 1.44 20.70 15.04
CA GLY A 194 2.00 19.55 15.74
C GLY A 194 2.90 18.73 14.83
N SER A 195 3.95 18.18 15.42
CA SER A 195 4.85 17.22 14.78
C SER A 195 4.66 15.83 15.39
N GLY A 196 4.78 14.78 14.57
CA GLY A 196 4.62 13.42 15.06
C GLY A 196 4.57 12.36 13.98
N PHE A 197 4.73 11.11 14.41
CA PHE A 197 4.60 9.96 13.53
C PHE A 197 3.13 9.71 13.17
N LYS A 198 2.87 9.51 11.87
CA LYS A 198 1.57 9.15 11.33
C LYS A 198 1.64 7.77 10.72
N ILE A 199 0.69 6.92 11.09
CA ILE A 199 0.65 5.52 10.66
C ILE A 199 -0.54 5.33 9.73
N SER A 200 -0.29 4.79 8.53
CA SER A 200 -1.30 4.46 7.54
C SER A 200 -1.34 2.94 7.39
N ASN A 201 -2.44 2.31 7.81
CA ASN A 201 -2.60 0.86 7.74
C ASN A 201 -3.78 0.51 6.83
N PRO A 202 -3.55 -0.16 5.68
CA PRO A 202 -4.61 -0.51 4.75
C PRO A 202 -5.64 -1.49 5.31
N ASN A 203 -5.33 -2.20 6.40
CA ASN A 203 -6.24 -3.16 7.02
C ASN A 203 -7.28 -2.50 7.94
N VAL A 204 -7.10 -1.22 8.28
CA VAL A 204 -8.01 -0.47 9.17
C VAL A 204 -9.20 0.04 8.37
N ARG A 205 -10.42 -0.29 8.83
CA ARG A 205 -11.67 0.10 8.17
C ARG A 205 -12.30 1.37 8.72
N SER A 206 -11.90 1.79 9.91
CA SER A 206 -12.42 3.01 10.54
C SER A 206 -11.33 3.72 11.34
N SER A 207 -11.05 4.99 11.00
CA SER A 207 -10.29 5.92 11.83
C SER A 207 -11.27 6.89 12.50
N CYS A 208 -11.24 7.00 13.82
CA CYS A 208 -12.08 7.97 14.52
C CYS A 208 -11.68 9.39 14.11
N GLY A 209 -12.63 10.33 13.99
CA GLY A 209 -12.42 11.66 13.40
C GLY A 209 -11.36 12.56 14.09
N CYS A 210 -10.79 12.13 15.22
CA CYS A 210 -9.66 12.76 15.91
C CYS A 210 -8.28 12.14 15.59
N GLY A 211 -8.21 11.06 14.81
CA GLY A 211 -6.97 10.45 14.31
C GLY A 211 -6.14 9.62 15.30
N SER A 212 -6.50 9.60 16.59
CA SER A 212 -5.75 8.88 17.64
C SER A 212 -6.17 7.43 17.86
N SER A 213 -7.28 6.96 17.25
CA SER A 213 -7.78 5.60 17.45
C SER A 213 -8.39 5.00 16.19
N HIS A 214 -8.23 3.68 16.05
CA HIS A 214 -8.59 2.91 14.88
C HIS A 214 -9.32 1.61 15.24
N GLY A 215 -10.12 1.10 14.31
CA GLY A 215 -10.87 -0.16 14.42
C GLY A 215 -10.72 -1.04 13.17
N TYR A 216 -10.84 -2.35 13.38
CA TYR A 216 -10.72 -3.38 12.35
C TYR A 216 -12.09 -3.95 11.97
#